data_AF-A0A5J4P6B1-F1
#
_entry.id   AF-A0A5J4P6B1-F1
#
_cell.length_a   1.000
_cell.length_b   1.000
_cell.length_c   1.000
_cell.angle_alpha   90.00
_cell.angle_beta   90.00
_cell.angle_gamma   90.00
#
_symmetry.space_group_name_H-M   'P 1'
#
loop_
_entity.id
_entity.type
_entity.pdbx_description
1 polymer ?
#
loop_
_entity_poly.entity_id
_entity_poly.type
_entity_poly.pdbx_seq_one_letter_code
_entity_poly.pdbx_strand_id
1 'polypeptide(L)'
;GIEVDVPLLVNKMISCTGADMCRLGVCFSKGLATAIRKELINSTLDLDRLPVTTSIHVSGCPNSCGQQLWADIGFSGKILRSGRAYPGYQVYLAANRNDNPRLAEPVGNMNARDIPKFVVKLLTSYLKVQSEYPTLTSYLEKKGKTYAIKLLSKYKDVPSFADDKNYYFDWGAEDIFN
;
A
#
# COMPACT_ATOMS: atom_id res chain seq x y z
N GLY A 1 -21.85 -15.35 -16.00
CA GLY A 1 -20.72 -15.11 -15.09
C GLY A 1 -21.28 -14.64 -13.76
N ILE A 2 -20.53 -14.75 -12.67
CA ILE A 2 -20.95 -14.15 -11.40
C ILE A 2 -20.76 -12.64 -11.53
N GLU A 3 -21.85 -11.88 -11.49
CA GLU A 3 -21.79 -10.44 -11.36
C GLU A 3 -21.31 -10.10 -9.94
N VAL A 4 -20.33 -9.21 -9.86
CA VAL A 4 -19.78 -8.72 -8.59
C VAL A 4 -19.98 -7.22 -8.52
N ASP A 5 -20.50 -6.72 -7.40
CA ASP A 5 -20.82 -5.30 -7.22
C ASP A 5 -19.59 -4.40 -7.06
N VAL A 6 -18.39 -4.99 -6.93
CA VAL A 6 -17.14 -4.26 -6.69
C VAL A 6 -15.98 -4.78 -7.56
N PRO A 7 -15.07 -3.89 -8.00
CA PRO A 7 -13.93 -4.27 -8.85
C PRO A 7 -13.02 -5.35 -8.25
N LEU A 8 -12.41 -6.18 -9.09
CA LEU A 8 -11.63 -7.34 -8.63
C LEU A 8 -10.49 -6.98 -7.65
N LEU A 9 -9.77 -5.89 -7.92
CA LEU A 9 -8.61 -5.47 -7.12
C LEU A 9 -8.97 -5.32 -5.63
N VAL A 10 -10.15 -4.76 -5.33
CA VAL A 10 -10.53 -4.47 -3.94
C VAL A 10 -10.81 -5.72 -3.11
N ASN A 11 -11.09 -6.85 -3.77
CA ASN A 11 -11.32 -8.15 -3.12
C ASN A 11 -10.09 -9.06 -3.15
N LYS A 12 -9.04 -8.71 -3.92
CA LYS A 12 -7.85 -9.54 -4.13
C LYS A 12 -6.67 -9.17 -3.23
N MET A 13 -6.79 -8.11 -2.42
CA MET A 13 -5.70 -7.69 -1.53
C MET A 13 -5.37 -8.77 -0.50
N ILE A 14 -4.09 -9.03 -0.32
CA ILE A 14 -3.60 -10.00 0.68
C ILE A 14 -3.09 -9.23 1.88
N SER A 15 -3.50 -9.64 3.08
CA SER A 15 -2.92 -9.15 4.32
C SER A 15 -2.58 -10.31 5.24
N CYS A 16 -1.47 -10.21 5.99
CA CYS A 16 -1.26 -11.11 7.12
C CYS A 16 -2.19 -10.74 8.29
N THR A 17 -2.08 -11.49 9.38
CA THR A 17 -2.88 -11.23 10.59
C THR A 17 -2.70 -9.79 11.07
N GLY A 18 -1.45 -9.36 11.31
CA GLY A 18 -1.13 -8.02 11.79
C GLY A 18 -0.97 -7.96 13.31
N ALA A 19 -0.69 -6.77 13.86
CA ALA A 19 -0.54 -6.56 15.30
C ALA A 19 -1.85 -6.72 16.10
N ASP A 20 -2.99 -6.91 15.42
CA ASP A 20 -4.28 -7.25 16.05
C ASP A 20 -4.22 -8.57 16.81
N MET A 21 -3.42 -9.54 16.35
CA MET A 21 -3.30 -10.88 16.95
C MET A 21 -1.86 -11.43 16.92
N CYS A 22 -1.04 -11.02 15.95
CA CYS A 22 0.32 -11.54 15.82
C CYS A 22 1.27 -10.83 16.80
N ARG A 23 1.96 -11.61 17.64
CA ARG A 23 2.97 -11.09 18.59
C ARG A 23 4.18 -10.43 17.93
N LEU A 24 4.44 -10.74 16.67
CA LEU A 24 5.50 -10.11 15.87
C LEU A 24 4.99 -8.95 15.01
N GLY A 25 3.68 -8.69 15.03
CA GLY A 25 3.07 -7.60 14.30
C GLY A 25 3.53 -6.25 14.85
N VAL A 26 3.89 -5.35 13.95
CA VAL A 26 4.20 -3.95 14.28
C VAL A 26 3.01 -3.06 13.97
N CYS A 27 2.37 -3.31 12.82
CA CYS A 27 1.22 -2.55 12.33
C CYS A 27 0.02 -3.46 12.04
N PHE A 28 -1.17 -2.86 11.97
CA PHE A 28 -2.47 -3.49 11.76
C PHE A 28 -2.70 -3.70 10.25
N SER A 29 -2.15 -4.79 9.69
CA SER A 29 -2.20 -5.06 8.25
C SER A 29 -3.61 -5.14 7.67
N LYS A 30 -4.56 -5.79 8.35
CA LYS A 30 -5.96 -5.86 7.90
C LYS A 30 -6.64 -4.50 7.92
N GLY A 31 -6.33 -3.67 8.91
CA GLY A 31 -6.86 -2.33 9.03
C GLY A 31 -6.37 -1.44 7.88
N LEU A 32 -5.07 -1.49 7.56
CA LEU A 32 -4.55 -0.79 6.39
C LEU A 32 -5.17 -1.29 5.08
N ALA A 33 -5.29 -2.61 4.89
CA ALA A 33 -5.93 -3.17 3.70
C ALA A 33 -7.39 -2.70 3.54
N THR A 34 -8.12 -2.62 4.65
CA THR A 34 -9.50 -2.10 4.68
C THR A 34 -9.54 -0.60 4.34
N ALA A 35 -8.59 0.19 4.84
CA ALA A 35 -8.49 1.60 4.52
C ALA A 35 -8.18 1.84 3.02
N ILE A 36 -7.25 1.07 2.45
CA ILE A 36 -6.96 1.10 1.00
C ILE A 36 -8.21 0.73 0.20
N ARG A 37 -8.93 -0.33 0.61
CA ARG A 37 -10.18 -0.76 -0.03
C ARG A 37 -11.20 0.37 -0.08
N LYS A 38 -11.46 1.00 1.07
CA LYS A 38 -12.43 2.09 1.20
C LYS A 38 -12.05 3.29 0.34
N GLU A 39 -10.77 3.67 0.35
CA GLU A 39 -10.29 4.81 -0.44
C GLU A 39 -10.39 4.54 -1.95
N LEU A 40 -10.10 3.30 -2.40
CA LEU A 40 -10.26 2.90 -3.80
C LEU A 40 -11.72 2.94 -4.25
N ILE A 41 -12.64 2.37 -3.46
CA ILE A 41 -14.08 2.37 -3.76
C ILE A 41 -14.63 3.80 -3.83
N ASN A 42 -14.18 4.68 -2.94
CA ASN A 42 -14.62 6.08 -2.92
C ASN A 42 -13.92 6.96 -3.97
N SER A 43 -12.93 6.43 -4.70
CA SER A 43 -12.21 7.18 -5.73
C SER A 43 -12.99 7.21 -7.04
N THR A 44 -12.68 8.17 -7.90
CA THR A 44 -13.25 8.26 -9.27
C THR A 44 -12.49 7.38 -10.27
N LEU A 45 -11.69 6.42 -9.81
CA LEU A 45 -10.90 5.57 -10.69
C LEU A 45 -11.77 4.46 -11.28
N ASP A 46 -11.63 4.27 -12.59
CA ASP A 46 -12.12 3.07 -13.26
C ASP A 46 -11.16 1.91 -12.94
N LEU A 47 -11.47 1.21 -11.84
CA LEU A 47 -10.66 0.10 -11.34
C LEU A 47 -10.80 -1.16 -12.20
N ASP A 48 -11.87 -1.29 -12.99
CA ASP A 48 -12.09 -2.45 -13.87
C ASP A 48 -11.15 -2.44 -15.07
N ARG A 49 -10.63 -1.26 -15.42
CA ARG A 49 -9.54 -1.14 -16.39
C ARG A 49 -8.24 -1.75 -15.89
N LEU A 50 -8.01 -1.88 -14.58
CA LEU A 50 -6.74 -2.41 -14.09
C LEU A 50 -6.55 -3.87 -14.53
N PRO A 51 -5.34 -4.27 -14.95
CA PRO A 51 -5.06 -5.65 -15.29
C PRO A 51 -5.39 -6.58 -14.13
N VAL A 52 -5.98 -7.75 -14.42
CA VAL A 52 -6.35 -8.78 -13.43
C VAL A 52 -5.15 -9.22 -12.56
N THR A 53 -3.93 -9.08 -13.07
CA THR A 53 -2.68 -9.39 -12.38
C THR A 53 -2.29 -8.36 -11.32
N THR A 54 -2.88 -7.17 -11.32
CA THR A 54 -2.62 -6.10 -10.34
C THR A 54 -2.79 -6.63 -8.91
N SER A 55 -1.78 -6.44 -8.07
CA SER A 55 -1.81 -6.92 -6.68
C SER A 55 -1.30 -5.90 -5.67
N ILE A 56 -2.00 -5.83 -4.53
CA ILE A 56 -1.62 -5.04 -3.37
C ILE A 56 -1.57 -5.96 -2.16
N HIS A 57 -0.40 -6.06 -1.52
CA HIS A 57 -0.17 -6.95 -0.40
C HIS A 57 0.36 -6.19 0.83
N VAL A 58 -0.10 -6.56 2.02
CA VAL A 58 0.21 -5.89 3.27
C VAL A 58 0.68 -6.88 4.34
N SER A 59 1.89 -6.69 4.84
CA SER A 59 2.36 -7.35 6.05
C SER A 59 2.48 -6.35 7.19
N GLY A 60 2.04 -6.73 8.39
CA GLY A 60 2.17 -5.92 9.60
C GLY A 60 3.60 -5.84 10.14
N CYS A 61 4.55 -6.60 9.59
CA CYS A 61 5.95 -6.63 9.99
C CYS A 61 6.83 -7.16 8.82
N PRO A 62 8.17 -7.14 8.91
CA PRO A 62 9.05 -7.50 7.80
C PRO A 62 9.08 -8.98 7.43
N ASN A 63 8.46 -9.87 8.22
CA ASN A 63 8.54 -11.33 8.03
C ASN A 63 7.76 -11.87 6.82
N SER A 64 7.09 -11.01 6.07
CA SER A 64 6.50 -11.31 4.77
C SER A 64 5.39 -12.36 4.72
N CYS A 65 4.67 -12.60 5.83
CA CYS A 65 3.51 -13.51 5.84
C CYS A 65 2.39 -13.08 4.87
N GLY A 66 2.27 -11.79 4.57
CA GLY A 66 1.34 -11.24 3.57
C GLY A 66 1.92 -11.19 2.15
N GLN A 67 3.12 -11.74 1.92
CA GLN A 67 3.76 -11.81 0.60
C GLN A 67 3.97 -10.43 -0.06
N GLN A 68 4.30 -9.38 0.70
CA GLN A 68 4.45 -8.02 0.16
C GLN A 68 5.55 -7.88 -0.88
N LEU A 69 6.58 -8.72 -0.82
CA LEU A 69 7.66 -8.74 -1.83
C LEU A 69 7.23 -9.38 -3.16
N TRP A 70 6.08 -10.05 -3.18
CA TRP A 70 5.52 -10.72 -4.37
C TRP A 70 4.33 -9.97 -4.98
N ALA A 71 4.24 -8.65 -4.74
CA ALA A 71 3.16 -7.79 -5.22
C ALA A 71 3.65 -6.65 -6.12
N ASP A 72 2.75 -6.12 -6.95
CA ASP A 72 3.03 -4.86 -7.65
C ASP A 72 3.21 -3.73 -6.64
N ILE A 73 2.38 -3.71 -5.59
CA ILE A 73 2.44 -2.76 -4.48
C ILE A 73 2.45 -3.53 -3.17
N GLY A 74 3.58 -3.49 -2.47
CA GLY A 74 3.80 -4.18 -1.21
C GLY A 74 4.02 -3.22 -0.04
N PHE A 75 3.49 -3.57 1.12
CA PHE A 75 3.71 -2.83 2.36
C PHE A 75 4.22 -3.74 3.49
N SER A 76 5.24 -3.30 4.23
CA SER A 76 5.71 -3.95 5.45
C SER A 76 5.69 -2.98 6.63
N GLY A 77 4.98 -3.32 7.69
CA GLY A 77 4.87 -2.50 8.90
C GLY A 77 6.22 -2.17 9.51
N LYS A 78 6.34 -0.94 10.01
CA LYS A 78 7.52 -0.34 10.64
C LYS A 78 7.09 0.70 11.67
N ILE A 79 7.94 0.85 12.70
CA ILE A 79 7.86 1.97 13.63
C ILE A 79 8.63 3.14 13.01
N LEU A 80 7.97 4.28 12.81
CA LEU A 80 8.60 5.53 12.42
C LEU A 80 8.53 6.54 13.58
N ARG A 81 9.35 7.59 13.55
CA ARG A 81 9.45 8.57 14.65
C ARG A 81 9.54 10.00 14.13
N SER A 82 8.74 10.88 14.73
CA SER A 82 8.82 12.35 14.58
C SER A 82 8.39 12.97 15.90
N GLY A 83 9.35 13.12 16.82
CA GLY A 83 9.10 13.42 18.24
C GLY A 83 8.47 12.26 19.04
N ARG A 84 7.43 11.63 18.48
CA ARG A 84 6.74 10.44 18.99
C ARG A 84 6.74 9.32 17.94
N ALA A 85 6.63 8.07 18.40
CA ALA A 85 6.47 6.91 17.52
C ALA A 85 5.12 6.94 16.81
N TYR A 86 5.09 6.54 15.53
CA TYR A 86 3.86 6.48 14.74
C TYR A 86 3.92 5.29 13.76
N PRO A 87 2.75 4.74 13.36
CA PRO A 87 2.67 3.61 12.45
C PRO A 87 3.12 4.02 11.07
N GLY A 88 4.02 3.22 10.48
CA GLY A 88 4.49 3.42 9.13
C GLY A 88 4.72 2.11 8.41
N TYR A 89 4.96 2.20 7.11
CA TYR A 89 5.25 1.04 6.29
C TYR A 89 6.43 1.33 5.36
N GLN A 90 7.30 0.34 5.20
CA GLN A 90 8.19 0.25 4.05
C GLN A 90 7.34 -0.10 2.83
N VAL A 91 7.44 0.72 1.79
CA VAL A 91 6.79 0.49 0.49
C VAL A 91 7.75 -0.28 -0.41
N TYR A 92 7.22 -1.32 -1.05
CA TYR A 92 7.87 -2.14 -2.06
C TYR A 92 7.09 -2.07 -3.36
N LEU A 93 7.77 -1.99 -4.50
CA LEU A 93 7.12 -1.91 -5.80
C LEU A 93 7.74 -2.85 -6.83
N ALA A 94 6.93 -3.24 -7.81
CA ALA A 94 7.35 -3.89 -9.05
C ALA A 94 7.86 -5.33 -8.91
N ALA A 95 7.17 -6.20 -8.17
CA ALA A 95 7.41 -7.64 -8.30
C ALA A 95 7.06 -8.10 -9.71
N ASN A 96 7.99 -8.81 -10.35
CA ASN A 96 7.77 -9.45 -11.64
C ASN A 96 7.43 -10.93 -11.43
N ARG A 97 6.28 -11.35 -11.97
CA ARG A 97 5.72 -12.71 -11.83
C ARG A 97 5.66 -13.46 -13.16
N ASN A 98 6.25 -12.90 -14.21
CA ASN A 98 6.28 -13.48 -15.56
C ASN A 98 7.69 -14.03 -15.86
N ASP A 99 8.08 -14.03 -17.14
CA ASP A 99 9.41 -14.43 -17.61
C ASP A 99 10.47 -13.53 -16.95
N ASN A 100 11.37 -14.16 -16.19
CA ASN A 100 12.32 -13.55 -15.25
C ASN A 100 11.70 -12.99 -13.94
N PRO A 101 11.25 -13.89 -13.04
CA PRO A 101 10.62 -13.48 -11.79
C PRO A 101 11.58 -12.71 -10.89
N ARG A 102 11.10 -11.60 -10.32
CA ARG A 102 11.85 -10.77 -9.37
C ARG A 102 10.96 -10.27 -8.25
N LEU A 103 11.55 -10.17 -7.06
CA LEU A 103 10.90 -9.55 -5.92
C LEU A 103 10.74 -8.04 -6.13
N ALA A 104 9.72 -7.47 -5.50
CA ALA A 104 9.52 -6.03 -5.43
C ALA A 104 10.67 -5.34 -4.69
N GLU A 105 11.06 -4.16 -5.16
CA GLU A 105 12.16 -3.38 -4.60
C GLU A 105 11.64 -2.36 -3.58
N PRO A 106 12.37 -2.13 -2.47
CA PRO A 106 12.01 -1.09 -1.51
C PRO A 106 12.21 0.31 -2.12
N VAL A 107 11.19 1.17 -2.02
CA VAL A 107 11.24 2.53 -2.58
C VAL A 107 11.21 3.65 -1.53
N GLY A 108 10.86 3.33 -0.29
CA GLY A 108 10.89 4.27 0.84
C GLY A 108 9.89 3.91 1.93
N ASN A 109 9.93 4.65 3.02
CA ASN A 109 8.95 4.52 4.11
C ASN A 109 7.91 5.64 4.02
N MET A 110 6.70 5.37 4.50
CA MET A 110 5.66 6.39 4.70
C MET A 110 4.80 6.09 5.93
N ASN A 111 4.17 7.14 6.45
CA ASN A 111 3.19 7.02 7.52
C ASN A 111 1.98 6.19 7.04
N ALA A 112 1.35 5.44 7.96
CA ALA A 112 0.21 4.58 7.62
C ALA A 112 -1.01 5.38 7.11
N ARG A 113 -1.22 6.58 7.68
CA ARG A 113 -2.39 7.43 7.41
C ARG A 113 -2.52 7.83 5.95
N ASP A 114 -1.42 8.09 5.26
CA ASP A 114 -1.41 8.56 3.87
C ASP A 114 -1.35 7.44 2.83
N ILE A 115 -1.14 6.18 3.23
CA ILE A 115 -1.02 5.04 2.29
C ILE A 115 -2.24 4.91 1.37
N PRO A 116 -3.50 4.98 1.85
CA PRO A 116 -4.66 4.86 0.95
C PRO A 116 -4.64 5.90 -0.18
N LYS A 117 -4.34 7.16 0.15
CA LYS A 117 -4.22 8.26 -0.82
C LYS A 117 -3.03 8.06 -1.78
N PHE A 118 -1.92 7.53 -1.27
CA PHE A 118 -0.76 7.19 -2.09
C PHE A 118 -1.11 6.13 -3.14
N VAL A 119 -1.82 5.06 -2.74
CA VAL A 119 -2.25 3.99 -3.66
C VAL A 119 -3.13 4.55 -4.77
N VAL A 120 -4.16 5.34 -4.42
CA VAL A 120 -5.04 5.97 -5.43
C VAL A 120 -4.24 6.80 -6.42
N LYS A 121 -3.34 7.67 -5.94
CA LYS A 121 -2.53 8.53 -6.82
C LYS A 121 -1.60 7.73 -7.73
N LEU A 122 -1.00 6.65 -7.22
CA LEU A 122 -0.13 5.77 -8.02
C LEU A 122 -0.92 5.00 -9.09
N LEU A 123 -2.11 4.50 -8.77
CA LEU A 123 -2.96 3.84 -9.77
C LEU A 123 -3.53 4.85 -10.78
N THR A 124 -3.83 6.07 -10.34
CA THR A 124 -4.23 7.17 -11.24
C THR A 124 -3.12 7.47 -12.25
N SER A 125 -1.86 7.53 -11.81
CA SER A 125 -0.75 7.80 -12.71
C SER A 125 -0.50 6.66 -13.69
N TYR A 126 -0.79 5.42 -13.30
CA TYR A 126 -0.77 4.27 -14.21
C TYR A 126 -1.91 4.33 -15.25
N LEU A 127 -3.16 4.51 -14.82
CA LEU A 127 -4.34 4.50 -15.71
C LEU A 127 -4.27 5.59 -16.80
N LYS A 128 -3.56 6.68 -16.56
CA LYS A 128 -3.30 7.75 -17.54
C LYS A 128 -2.41 7.32 -18.71
N VAL A 129 -1.54 6.33 -18.51
CA VAL A 129 -0.56 5.86 -19.52
C VAL A 129 -0.71 4.37 -19.79
N GLN A 130 -1.83 3.76 -19.39
CA GLN A 130 -2.04 2.32 -19.44
C GLN A 130 -1.85 1.73 -20.84
N SER A 131 -2.22 2.46 -21.89
CA SER A 131 -2.05 2.03 -23.29
C SER A 131 -0.58 1.76 -23.66
N GLU A 132 0.37 2.40 -22.98
CA GLU A 132 1.82 2.19 -23.19
C GLU A 132 2.38 1.06 -22.32
N TYR A 133 1.64 0.63 -21.28
CA TYR A 133 2.09 -0.32 -20.27
C TYR A 133 1.01 -1.38 -19.98
N PRO A 134 1.08 -2.56 -20.64
CA PRO A 134 0.07 -3.60 -20.52
C PRO A 134 -0.16 -4.13 -19.09
N THR A 135 0.81 -3.98 -18.19
CA THR A 135 0.71 -4.40 -16.79
C THR A 135 1.13 -3.27 -15.86
N LEU A 136 0.65 -3.30 -14.61
CA LEU A 136 1.14 -2.37 -13.59
C LEU A 136 2.65 -2.58 -13.35
N THR A 137 3.13 -3.83 -13.36
CA THR A 137 4.56 -4.15 -13.22
C THR A 137 5.41 -3.42 -14.27
N SER A 138 5.05 -3.48 -15.56
CA SER A 138 5.84 -2.86 -16.63
C SER A 138 5.88 -1.33 -16.49
N TYR A 139 4.77 -0.72 -16.06
CA TYR A 139 4.75 0.70 -15.69
C TYR A 139 5.69 1.00 -14.52
N LEU A 140 5.60 0.24 -13.43
CA LEU A 140 6.39 0.46 -12.22
C LEU A 140 7.89 0.31 -12.49
N GLU A 141 8.31 -0.68 -13.27
CA GLU A 141 9.70 -0.90 -13.64
C GLU A 141 10.31 0.24 -14.45
N LYS A 142 9.53 0.90 -15.32
CA LYS A 142 10.04 1.93 -16.23
C LYS A 142 9.89 3.36 -15.72
N LYS A 143 8.74 3.69 -15.10
CA LYS A 143 8.37 5.07 -14.75
C LYS A 143 7.74 5.19 -13.37
N GLY A 144 6.95 4.20 -12.98
CA GLY A 144 6.14 4.25 -11.77
C GLY A 144 6.96 4.28 -10.47
N LYS A 145 8.11 3.58 -10.39
CA LYS A 145 9.00 3.66 -9.21
C LYS A 145 9.50 5.09 -8.97
N THR A 146 9.97 5.77 -10.00
CA THR A 146 10.43 7.17 -9.90
C THR A 146 9.29 8.11 -9.50
N TYR A 147 8.09 7.90 -10.05
CA TYR A 147 6.91 8.66 -9.65
C TYR A 147 6.53 8.41 -8.18
N ALA A 148 6.54 7.15 -7.74
CA ALA A 148 6.24 6.76 -6.38
C ALA A 148 7.23 7.38 -5.37
N ILE A 149 8.53 7.40 -5.67
CA ILE A 149 9.55 8.05 -4.81
C ILE A 149 9.25 9.56 -4.67
N LYS A 150 8.91 10.24 -5.78
CA LYS A 150 8.50 11.66 -5.76
C LYS A 150 7.18 11.88 -5.01
N LEU A 151 6.30 10.89 -5.00
CA LEU A 151 5.05 10.96 -4.26
C LEU A 151 5.28 10.74 -2.76
N LEU A 152 6.13 9.78 -2.39
CA LEU A 152 6.57 9.53 -1.01
C LEU A 152 7.19 10.77 -0.37
N SER A 153 7.99 11.54 -1.13
CA SER A 153 8.58 12.77 -0.60
C SER A 153 7.56 13.82 -0.19
N LYS A 154 6.33 13.78 -0.72
CA LYS A 154 5.24 14.70 -0.36
C LYS A 154 4.50 14.29 0.93
N TYR A 155 4.74 13.08 1.43
CA TYR A 155 4.13 12.52 2.64
C TYR A 155 5.16 12.31 3.77
N LYS A 156 6.35 12.92 3.64
CA LYS A 156 7.42 12.82 4.64
C LYS A 156 7.07 13.57 5.92
N ASP A 157 6.38 14.69 5.79
CA ASP A 157 6.06 15.55 6.91
C ASP A 157 4.84 14.99 7.64
N VAL A 158 5.05 14.58 8.88
CA VAL A 158 4.01 14.10 9.77
C VAL A 158 3.69 15.23 10.75
N PRO A 159 2.42 15.67 10.84
CA PRO A 159 2.01 16.72 11.76
C PRO A 159 2.27 16.33 13.21
N SER A 160 2.38 17.31 14.10
CA SER A 160 2.50 17.02 15.53
C SER A 160 1.23 16.35 16.06
N PHE A 161 1.32 15.66 17.20
CA PHE A 161 0.15 15.04 17.83
C PHE A 161 -0.95 16.06 18.16
N ALA A 162 -0.58 17.30 18.47
CA ALA A 162 -1.54 18.37 18.76
C ALA A 162 -2.28 18.84 17.50
N ASP A 163 -1.61 18.84 16.33
CA ASP A 163 -2.18 19.29 15.06
C ASP A 163 -3.06 18.22 14.41
N ASP A 164 -2.59 16.97 14.34
CA ASP A 164 -3.40 15.84 13.88
C ASP A 164 -2.96 14.52 14.54
N LYS A 165 -3.68 14.17 15.61
CA LYS A 165 -3.44 12.92 16.35
C LYS A 165 -3.61 11.67 15.49
N ASN A 166 -4.37 11.70 14.38
CA ASN A 166 -4.70 10.50 13.61
C ASN A 166 -3.48 9.85 12.95
N TYR A 167 -2.39 10.59 12.77
CA TYR A 167 -1.12 10.02 12.29
C TYR A 167 -0.47 9.06 13.28
N TYR A 168 -0.87 9.13 14.55
CA TYR A 168 -0.34 8.34 15.65
C TYR A 168 -1.27 7.18 16.05
N PHE A 169 -2.33 6.93 15.28
CA PHE A 169 -3.17 5.75 15.39
C PHE A 169 -3.00 4.92 14.13
N ASP A 170 -2.82 3.61 14.28
CA ASP A 170 -2.80 2.73 13.12
C ASP A 170 -4.23 2.55 12.58
N TRP A 171 -4.36 2.17 11.32
CA TRP A 171 -5.66 1.89 10.74
C TRP A 171 -6.31 0.72 11.46
N GLY A 172 -7.50 0.95 12.03
CA GLY A 172 -8.24 -0.06 12.79
C GLY A 172 -7.77 -0.27 14.23
N ALA A 173 -6.81 0.52 14.71
CA ALA A 173 -6.44 0.55 16.12
C ALA A 173 -7.29 1.57 16.89
N GLU A 174 -7.66 1.24 18.12
CA GLU A 174 -8.34 2.15 19.06
C GLU A 174 -7.34 2.89 19.95
N ASP A 175 -6.18 2.27 20.21
CA ASP A 175 -5.12 2.81 21.03
C ASP A 175 -4.10 3.60 20.22
N ILE A 176 -3.46 4.55 20.90
CA ILE A 176 -2.33 5.30 20.35
C ILE A 176 -1.15 4.36 20.09
N PHE A 177 -0.48 4.57 18.97
CA PHE A 177 0.70 3.81 18.59
C PHE A 177 1.84 4.09 19.58
N ASN A 178 2.43 3.01 20.10
CA ASN A 178 3.51 3.03 21.08
C ASN A 178 4.67 2.14 20.64
#